data_AF-A0A822DLN4-F1
#
_entry.id   AF-A0A822DLN4-F1
#
_cell.length_a   1.000
_cell.length_b   1.000
_cell.length_c   1.000
_cell.angle_alpha   90.00
_cell.angle_beta   90.00
_cell.angle_gamma   90.00
#
_symmetry.space_group_name_H-M   'P 1'
#
loop_
_entity.id
_entity.type
_entity.pdbx_description
1 polymer ?
#
loop_
_entity_poly.entity_id
_entity_poly.type
_entity_poly.pdbx_seq_one_letter_code
_entity_poly.pdbx_strand_id
1 'polypeptide(L)'
;MSKSSKNFISFEQALKKYDFRQLRLLCLSYSWSLTLNYSDHERNKAVIYEVMLNDCFFHDAKTHLGVFQVSSNANAVTKFDEHGRTFNEHFSTSK
;
A
#
# COMPACT_ATOMS: atom_id res chain seq x y z
N MET A 1 19.04 16.54 12.21
CA MET A 1 18.82 17.97 11.98
C MET A 1 19.05 18.72 13.30
N SER A 2 20.03 19.62 13.37
CA SER A 2 20.31 20.41 14.57
C SER A 2 19.42 21.67 14.61
N LYS A 3 19.01 22.11 15.81
CA LYS A 3 18.25 23.36 16.03
C LYS A 3 18.94 24.61 15.43
N SER A 4 20.24 24.54 15.14
CA SER A 4 21.01 25.64 14.54
C SER A 4 21.01 25.65 13.01
N SER A 5 20.47 24.63 12.33
CA SER A 5 20.38 24.61 10.86
C SER A 5 19.04 25.17 10.40
N LYS A 6 19.07 26.17 9.50
CA LYS A 6 17.89 26.91 8.98
C LYS A 6 16.83 26.05 8.27
N ASN A 7 17.04 24.74 8.13
CA ASN A 7 16.12 23.81 7.47
C ASN A 7 15.36 22.91 8.45
N PHE A 8 15.14 23.30 9.70
CA PHE A 8 14.36 22.50 10.64
C PHE A 8 12.86 22.51 10.29
N ILE A 9 12.42 21.51 9.53
CA ILE A 9 11.01 21.20 9.33
C ILE A 9 10.49 20.55 10.62
N SER A 10 9.49 21.16 11.23
CA SER A 10 8.77 20.53 12.34
C SER A 10 8.01 19.29 11.85
N PHE A 11 7.85 18.29 12.73
CA PHE A 11 7.12 17.07 12.37
C PHE A 11 5.71 17.38 11.88
N GLU A 12 5.03 18.37 12.47
CA GLU A 12 3.72 18.83 11.99
C GLU A 12 3.75 19.41 10.57
N GLN A 13 4.80 20.16 10.22
CA GLN A 13 4.95 20.68 8.85
C GLN A 13 5.25 19.57 7.84
N ALA A 14 6.00 18.54 8.25
CA ALA A 14 6.23 17.37 7.43
C ALA A 14 4.91 16.60 7.18
N LEU A 15 4.10 16.40 8.23
CA LEU A 15 2.79 15.74 8.12
C LEU A 15 1.76 16.52 7.29
N LYS A 16 1.87 17.84 7.22
CA LYS A 16 1.03 18.64 6.30
C LYS A 16 1.41 18.43 4.82
N LYS A 17 2.65 18.04 4.54
CA LYS A 17 3.21 17.94 3.17
C LYS A 17 3.26 16.50 2.64
N TYR A 18 3.42 15.52 3.53
CA TYR A 18 3.50 14.09 3.23
C TYR A 18 2.38 13.35 3.93
N ASP A 19 1.84 12.31 3.29
CA ASP A 19 1.02 11.35 4.01
C ASP A 19 1.87 10.53 4.99
N PHE A 20 1.24 10.04 6.07
CA PHE A 20 1.91 9.24 7.10
C PHE A 20 2.61 8.01 6.52
N ARG A 21 2.02 7.37 5.51
CA ARG A 21 2.60 6.18 4.87
C ARG A 21 3.83 6.54 4.06
N GLN A 22 3.75 7.61 3.29
CA GLN A 22 4.83 8.11 2.45
C GLN A 22 6.03 8.56 3.29
N LEU A 23 5.78 9.23 4.42
CA LEU A 23 6.84 9.63 5.33
C LEU A 23 7.59 8.42 5.92
N ARG A 24 6.84 7.35 6.26
CA ARG A 24 7.42 6.11 6.78
C ARG A 24 8.21 5.36 5.71
N LEU A 25 7.68 5.28 4.50
CA LEU A 25 8.38 4.67 3.37
C LEU A 25 9.65 5.45 3.04
N LEU A 26 9.57 6.77 3.01
CA LEU A 26 10.73 7.63 2.79
C LEU A 26 11.82 7.42 3.87
N CYS A 27 11.43 7.30 5.13
CA CYS A 27 12.35 7.00 6.22
C CYS A 27 13.02 5.62 6.06
N LEU A 28 12.30 4.63 5.52
CA LEU A 28 12.80 3.27 5.31
C LEU A 28 13.68 3.15 4.06
N SER A 29 13.38 3.93 3.02
CA SER A 29 14.13 3.93 1.75
C SER A 29 15.52 4.55 1.87
N TYR A 30 15.74 5.39 2.87
CA TYR A 30 17.04 6.03 3.10
C TYR A 30 17.96 5.13 3.94
N SER A 31 19.21 5.02 3.52
CA SER A 31 20.25 4.41 4.35
C SER A 31 20.43 5.23 5.63
N TRP A 32 20.68 4.54 6.74
CA TRP A 32 20.88 5.10 8.08
C TRP A 32 21.97 6.18 8.16
N SER A 33 22.91 6.20 7.20
CA SER A 33 24.01 7.18 7.13
C SER A 33 23.72 8.40 6.25
N LEU A 34 22.58 8.46 5.55
CA LEU A 34 22.26 9.54 4.61
C LEU A 34 21.34 10.60 5.23
N THR A 35 21.55 11.86 4.84
CA THR A 35 20.68 12.96 5.27
C THR A 35 19.37 12.92 4.48
N LEU A 36 18.26 12.74 5.19
CA LEU A 36 16.91 12.77 4.64
C LEU A 36 16.53 14.18 4.19
N ASN A 37 16.20 14.36 2.92
CA ASN A 37 15.79 15.64 2.36
C ASN A 37 14.28 15.66 2.11
N TYR A 38 13.56 16.62 2.71
CA TYR A 38 12.11 16.78 2.57
C TYR A 38 11.72 17.61 1.32
N SER A 39 12.29 17.27 0.18
CA SER A 39 11.97 17.92 -1.10
C SER A 39 10.76 17.26 -1.79
N ASP A 40 10.09 18.00 -2.66
CA ASP A 40 8.96 17.47 -3.45
C ASP A 40 9.36 16.30 -4.36
N HIS A 41 10.63 16.25 -4.77
CA HIS A 41 11.19 15.16 -5.54
C HIS A 41 11.22 13.84 -4.76
N GLU A 42 11.65 13.91 -3.50
CA GLU A 42 11.66 12.74 -2.60
C GLU A 42 10.25 12.28 -2.25
N ARG A 43 9.29 13.21 -2.18
CA ARG A 43 7.87 12.86 -2.05
C ARG A 43 7.39 12.03 -3.23
N ASN A 44 7.72 12.45 -4.45
CA ASN A 44 7.29 11.73 -5.65
C ASN A 44 7.87 10.31 -5.69
N LYS A 45 9.13 10.13 -5.28
CA LYS A 45 9.71 8.80 -5.12
C LYS A 45 8.96 7.94 -4.10
N ALA A 46 8.61 8.50 -2.94
CA ALA A 46 7.84 7.77 -1.92
C ALA A 46 6.46 7.33 -2.44
N VAL A 47 5.80 8.17 -3.25
CA VAL A 47 4.52 7.82 -3.90
C VAL A 47 4.71 6.67 -4.89
N ILE A 48 5.75 6.72 -5.72
CA ILE A 48 6.06 5.65 -6.68
C ILE A 48 6.33 4.34 -5.95
N TYR A 49 7.08 4.37 -4.85
CA TYR A 49 7.29 3.20 -4.01
C TYR A 49 6.00 2.68 -3.39
N GLU A 50 5.10 3.57 -2.94
CA GLU A 50 3.80 3.17 -2.40
C GLU A 50 2.97 2.40 -3.44
N VAL A 51 2.89 2.92 -4.68
CA VAL A 51 2.18 2.25 -5.78
C VAL A 51 2.84 0.92 -6.14
N MET A 52 4.17 0.92 -6.29
CA MET A 52 4.94 -0.30 -6.59
C MET A 52 4.73 -1.38 -5.52
N LEU A 53 4.77 -1.01 -4.24
CA LEU A 53 4.54 -1.95 -3.15
C LEU A 53 3.10 -2.44 -3.15
N ASN A 54 2.13 -1.57 -3.44
CA ASN A 54 0.74 -1.98 -3.48
C ASN A 54 0.47 -2.99 -4.61
N ASP A 55 0.99 -2.71 -5.79
CA ASP A 55 0.86 -3.58 -6.95
C ASP A 55 1.64 -4.89 -6.74
N CYS A 56 2.89 -4.83 -6.30
CA CYS A 56 3.69 -6.04 -6.10
C CYS A 56 3.18 -6.91 -4.93
N PHE A 57 2.91 -6.31 -3.76
CA PHE A 57 2.57 -7.11 -2.57
C PHE A 57 1.11 -7.54 -2.54
N PHE A 58 0.16 -6.75 -3.03
CA PHE A 58 -1.26 -7.12 -2.94
C PHE A 58 -1.80 -7.69 -4.24
N HIS A 59 -1.33 -7.26 -5.42
CA HIS A 59 -1.81 -7.81 -6.68
C HIS A 59 -1.06 -9.10 -7.06
N ASP A 60 0.28 -9.07 -7.09
CA ASP A 60 1.05 -10.26 -7.47
C ASP A 60 0.95 -11.36 -6.42
N ALA A 61 1.06 -11.03 -5.13
CA ALA A 61 0.95 -12.05 -4.08
C ALA A 61 -0.46 -12.66 -4.04
N LYS A 62 -1.53 -11.86 -4.25
CA LYS A 62 -2.90 -12.40 -4.33
C LYS A 62 -3.08 -13.30 -5.55
N THR A 63 -2.50 -12.93 -6.69
CA THR A 63 -2.54 -13.76 -7.89
C THR A 63 -1.79 -15.06 -7.65
N HIS A 64 -0.59 -15.00 -7.09
CA HIS A 64 0.21 -16.17 -6.79
C HIS A 64 -0.43 -17.06 -5.71
N LEU A 65 -1.03 -16.49 -4.66
CA LEU A 65 -1.72 -17.24 -3.61
C LEU A 65 -3.05 -17.83 -4.11
N GLY A 66 -3.79 -17.09 -4.95
CA GLY A 66 -5.01 -17.58 -5.60
C GLY A 66 -4.73 -18.72 -6.58
N VAL A 67 -3.64 -18.64 -7.35
CA VAL A 67 -3.17 -19.73 -8.22
C VAL A 67 -2.68 -20.92 -7.39
N PHE A 68 -2.02 -20.69 -6.26
CA PHE A 68 -1.61 -21.75 -5.34
C PHE A 68 -2.81 -22.54 -4.77
N GLN A 69 -3.90 -21.85 -4.41
CA GLN A 69 -5.13 -22.51 -3.95
C GLN A 69 -5.83 -23.31 -5.06
N VAL A 70 -5.74 -22.87 -6.33
CA VAL A 70 -6.31 -23.60 -7.48
C VAL A 70 -5.56 -24.90 -7.78
N SER A 71 -4.25 -24.97 -7.48
CA SER A 71 -3.46 -26.19 -7.73
C SER A 71 -3.78 -27.37 -6.79
N SER A 72 -4.46 -27.15 -5.66
CA SER A 72 -4.76 -28.21 -4.68
C SER A 72 -6.16 -28.83 -4.79
N ASN A 73 -7.03 -28.37 -5.69
CA ASN A 73 -8.21 -29.12 -6.14
C ASN A 73 -8.92 -28.32 -7.22
N ALA A 74 -8.82 -28.76 -8.48
CA ALA A 74 -9.48 -28.13 -9.63
C ALA A 74 -11.02 -28.03 -9.51
N ASN A 75 -11.63 -28.71 -8.51
CA ASN A 75 -13.07 -28.78 -8.32
C ASN A 75 -13.58 -28.19 -6.98
N ALA A 76 -12.75 -27.63 -6.11
CA ALA A 76 -13.17 -27.26 -4.74
C ALA A 76 -13.42 -25.77 -4.50
N VAL A 77 -12.95 -24.87 -5.37
CA VAL A 77 -13.08 -23.41 -5.14
C VAL A 77 -14.15 -22.84 -6.07
N THR A 78 -15.40 -22.85 -5.60
CA THR A 78 -16.42 -21.97 -6.16
C THR A 78 -16.21 -20.57 -5.56
N LYS A 79 -16.09 -19.54 -6.41
CA LYS A 79 -15.87 -18.14 -6.01
C LYS A 79 -16.95 -17.62 -5.04
N PHE A 80 -18.13 -18.26 -5.06
CA PHE A 80 -19.22 -18.03 -4.13
C PHE A 80 -19.75 -19.38 -3.65
N ASP A 81 -19.76 -19.58 -2.34
CA ASP A 81 -20.59 -20.60 -1.71
C ASP A 81 -22.06 -20.41 -2.12
N GLU A 82 -22.85 -21.47 -2.03
CA GLU A 82 -24.27 -21.46 -2.37
C GLU A 82 -25.03 -20.33 -1.65
N HIS A 83 -24.66 -20.07 -0.38
CA HIS A 83 -25.14 -18.94 0.41
C HIS A 83 -24.74 -17.56 -0.15
N GLY A 84 -23.57 -17.44 -0.77
CA GLY A 84 -23.12 -16.20 -1.40
C GLY A 84 -23.91 -15.86 -2.66
N ARG A 85 -24.40 -16.89 -3.38
CA ARG A 85 -25.25 -16.72 -4.56
C ARG A 85 -26.65 -16.24 -4.18
N THR A 86 -27.28 -16.86 -3.18
CA THR A 86 -28.61 -16.45 -2.70
C THR A 86 -28.60 -14.99 -2.20
N PHE A 87 -27.54 -14.58 -1.49
CA PHE A 87 -27.44 -13.21 -1.00
C PHE A 87 -27.34 -12.17 -2.13
N ASN A 88 -26.59 -12.49 -3.20
CA ASN A 88 -26.43 -11.60 -4.35
C ASN A 88 -27.73 -11.44 -5.16
N GLU A 89 -28.55 -12.50 -5.23
CA GLU A 89 -29.87 -12.47 -5.86
C GLU A 89 -30.86 -11.60 -5.06
N HIS A 90 -30.85 -11.71 -3.73
CA HIS A 90 -31.65 -10.83 -2.86
C HIS A 90 -31.25 -9.35 -3.00
N PHE A 91 -29.96 -9.07 -3.19
CA PHE A 91 -29.47 -7.71 -3.41
C PHE A 91 -29.87 -7.16 -4.79
N SER A 92 -29.88 -8.00 -5.82
CA SER A 92 -30.24 -7.61 -7.19
C SER A 92 -31.74 -7.39 -7.38
N THR A 93 -32.57 -8.06 -6.56
CA THR A 93 -34.04 -7.95 -6.59
C THR A 93 -34.59 -6.83 -5.71
N SER A 94 -33.79 -6.24 -4.83
CA SER A 94 -34.17 -5.11 -3.95
C SER A 94 -33.93 -3.73 -4.57
N LYS A 95 -33.91 -3.61 -5.89
CA LYS A 95 -33.81 -2.33 -6.61
C LYS A 95 -35.10 -1.97 -7.32
#